data_AF-A0A2N2H6Q1-F1
#
_entry.id   AF-A0A2N2H6Q1-F1
#
_cell.length_a   1.000
_cell.length_b   1.000
_cell.length_c   1.000
_cell.angle_alpha   90.00
_cell.angle_beta   90.00
_cell.angle_gamma   90.00
#
_symmetry.space_group_name_H-M   'P 1'
#
loop_
_entity.id
_entity.type
_entity.pdbx_description
1 polymer ?
#
loop_
_entity_poly.entity_id
_entity_poly.type
_entity_poly.pdbx_seq_one_letter_code
_entity_poly.pdbx_strand_id
1 'polypeptide(L)'
;MKRGDRLFFIWLGVLAAAILAGLITTFQLFTKGHGLFNTNDVIIWSLPLGVYIFLALASSGLTLLASIPLVFGVSRYEPLAKRLVFLAIATLCG
;
A
#
# COMPACT_ATOMS: atom_id res chain seq x y z
N MET A 1 5.07 -15.38 28.23
CA MET A 1 4.96 -14.81 26.86
C MET A 1 6.10 -13.82 26.69
N LYS A 2 7.02 -14.07 25.76
CA LYS A 2 8.21 -13.21 25.58
C LYS A 2 7.74 -11.82 25.11
N ARG A 3 8.45 -10.75 25.45
CA ARG A 3 8.03 -9.37 25.11
C ARG A 3 7.80 -9.16 23.61
N GLY A 4 8.48 -9.96 22.76
CA GLY A 4 8.26 -10.00 21.31
C GLY A 4 6.87 -10.52 20.89
N ASP A 5 6.32 -11.50 21.59
CA ASP A 5 5.01 -12.10 21.24
C ASP A 5 3.88 -11.08 21.45
N ARG A 6 3.95 -10.29 22.52
CA ARG A 6 2.93 -9.27 22.82
C ARG A 6 2.90 -8.17 21.76
N LEU A 7 4.07 -7.69 21.33
CA LEU A 7 4.18 -6.67 20.29
C LEU A 7 3.66 -7.21 18.94
N PHE A 8 3.95 -8.46 18.62
CA PHE A 8 3.43 -9.11 17.42
C PHE A 8 1.90 -9.16 17.41
N PHE A 9 1.26 -9.58 18.51
CA PHE A 9 -0.20 -9.59 18.60
C PHE A 9 -0.82 -8.18 18.54
N ILE A 10 -0.16 -7.17 19.10
CA ILE A 10 -0.61 -5.77 18.99
C ILE A 10 -0.56 -5.32 17.52
N TRP A 11 0.55 -5.57 16.82
CA TRP A 11 0.68 -5.25 15.39
C TRP A 11 -0.38 -5.97 14.54
N LEU A 12 -0.64 -7.24 14.83
CA LEU A 12 -1.68 -8.01 14.15
C LEU A 12 -3.08 -7.41 14.37
N GLY A 13 -3.38 -6.99 15.61
CA GLY A 13 -4.65 -6.34 15.94
C GLY A 13 -4.85 -5.01 15.21
N VAL A 14 -3.79 -4.20 15.09
CA VAL A 14 -3.83 -2.93 14.35
C VAL A 14 -4.06 -3.17 12.86
N LEU A 15 -3.38 -4.15 12.25
CA LEU A 15 -3.58 -4.50 10.85
C LEU A 15 -5.01 -5.01 10.59
N ALA A 16 -5.55 -5.85 11.48
CA ALA A 16 -6.93 -6.32 11.38
C ALA A 16 -7.94 -5.17 11.47
N ALA A 17 -7.73 -4.22 12.39
CA ALA A 17 -8.57 -3.03 12.51
C ALA A 17 -8.52 -2.15 11.25
N ALA A 18 -7.34 -1.98 10.64
CA ALA A 18 -7.19 -1.23 9.39
C ALA A 18 -7.95 -1.89 8.22
N ILE A 19 -7.88 -3.21 8.10
CA ILE A 19 -8.63 -3.97 7.08
C ILE A 19 -10.14 -3.80 7.28
N LEU A 20 -10.63 -3.91 8.53
CA LEU A 20 -12.05 -3.70 8.84
C LEU A 20 -12.50 -2.28 8.50
N ALA A 21 -11.70 -1.27 8.83
CA ALA A 21 -12.00 0.12 8.47
C ALA A 21 -12.12 0.30 6.95
N GLY A 22 -11.21 -0.27 6.17
CA GLY A 22 -11.26 -0.25 4.70
C GLY A 22 -12.49 -0.97 4.13
N LEU A 23 -12.91 -2.07 4.74
CA LEU A 23 -14.13 -2.79 4.31
C LEU A 23 -15.39 -1.96 4.60
N ILE A 24 -15.45 -1.31 5.76
CA ILE A 24 -16.58 -0.46 6.15
C ILE A 24 -16.70 0.74 5.21
N THR A 25 -15.59 1.43 4.91
CA THR A 25 -15.60 2.57 3.99
C THR A 25 -16.01 2.16 2.58
N THR A 26 -15.55 0.99 2.11
CA THR A 26 -15.98 0.41 0.83
C THR A 26 -17.49 0.18 0.80
N PHE A 27 -18.06 -0.43 1.85
CA PHE A 27 -19.50 -0.67 1.93
C PHE A 27 -20.31 0.65 1.99
N GLN A 28 -19.81 1.66 2.72
CA GLN A 28 -20.43 2.99 2.76
C GLN A 28 -20.37 3.68 1.39
N LEU A 29 -19.29 3.48 0.62
CA LEU A 29 -19.16 4.03 -0.73
C LEU A 29 -20.21 3.42 -1.68
N PHE A 30 -20.43 2.11 -1.61
CA PHE A 30 -21.46 1.43 -2.42
C PHE A 30 -22.88 1.86 -2.07
N THR A 31 -23.16 2.19 -0.80
CA THR A 31 -24.52 2.52 -0.34
C THR A 31 -24.86 4.01 -0.45
N LYS A 32 -23.90 4.91 -0.19
CA LYS A 32 -24.11 6.37 -0.19
C LYS A 32 -23.56 7.08 -1.43
N GLY A 33 -22.82 6.39 -2.29
CA GLY A 33 -22.27 6.93 -3.52
C GLY A 33 -21.05 7.85 -3.33
N HIS A 34 -20.55 8.39 -4.43
CA HIS A 34 -19.29 9.16 -4.48
C HIS A 34 -19.31 10.51 -3.75
N GLY A 35 -20.47 10.95 -3.24
CA GLY A 35 -20.59 12.18 -2.43
C GLY A 35 -19.82 12.11 -1.11
N LEU A 36 -19.44 10.92 -0.62
CA LEU A 36 -18.62 10.76 0.58
C LEU A 36 -17.22 11.37 0.47
N PHE A 37 -16.69 11.48 -0.75
CA PHE A 37 -15.35 12.01 -0.99
C PHE A 37 -15.34 13.52 -1.25
N ASN A 38 -16.47 14.21 -1.00
CA ASN A 38 -16.65 15.63 -1.29
C ASN A 38 -16.32 15.98 -2.75
N THR A 39 -16.52 15.02 -3.65
CA THR A 39 -16.37 15.23 -5.10
C THR A 39 -17.56 16.04 -5.59
N ASN A 40 -17.28 17.15 -6.28
CA ASN A 40 -18.28 17.99 -6.94
C ASN A 40 -17.84 18.19 -8.40
N ASP A 41 -18.70 18.68 -9.28
CA ASP A 41 -18.40 18.84 -10.71
C ASP A 41 -17.21 19.79 -10.99
N VAL A 42 -16.81 20.57 -9.98
CA VAL A 42 -15.61 21.43 -10.00
C VAL A 42 -14.37 20.71 -9.44
N ILE A 43 -14.54 19.80 -8.48
CA ILE A 43 -13.45 19.10 -7.79
C ILE A 43 -13.56 17.61 -8.08
N ILE A 44 -13.03 17.22 -9.24
CA ILE A 44 -13.05 15.86 -9.76
C ILE A 44 -11.87 15.04 -9.18
N TRP A 45 -10.77 15.72 -8.83
CA TRP A 45 -9.53 15.12 -8.31
C TRP A 45 -9.55 15.04 -6.78
N SER A 46 -10.24 14.05 -6.25
CA SER A 46 -10.35 13.83 -4.80
C SER A 46 -9.22 12.96 -4.25
N LEU A 47 -9.12 12.89 -2.92
CA LEU A 47 -8.12 12.13 -2.17
C LEU A 47 -7.87 10.69 -2.69
N PRO A 48 -8.88 9.89 -3.05
CA PRO A 48 -8.66 8.53 -3.57
C PRO A 48 -7.76 8.49 -4.81
N LEU A 49 -7.90 9.46 -5.72
CA LEU A 49 -7.10 9.53 -6.94
C LEU A 49 -5.63 9.88 -6.62
N GLY A 50 -5.41 10.78 -5.66
CA GLY A 50 -4.06 11.10 -5.18
C GLY A 50 -3.35 9.90 -4.55
N VAL A 51 -4.08 9.12 -3.73
CA VAL A 51 -3.55 7.89 -3.10
C VAL A 51 -3.21 6.84 -4.17
N TYR A 52 -4.10 6.64 -5.15
CA TYR A 52 -3.85 5.73 -6.27
C TYR A 52 -2.58 6.10 -7.04
N ILE A 53 -2.43 7.37 -7.43
CA ILE A 53 -1.25 7.85 -8.17
C ILE A 53 0.01 7.68 -7.32
N PHE A 54 -0.04 8.00 -6.03
CA PHE A 54 1.10 7.85 -5.12
C PHE A 54 1.56 6.38 -5.04
N LEU A 55 0.64 5.43 -4.86
CA LEU A 55 0.95 4.00 -4.75
C LEU A 55 1.48 3.43 -6.06
N ALA A 56 0.91 3.84 -7.21
CA ALA A 56 1.39 3.45 -8.53
C ALA A 56 2.82 3.95 -8.82
N LEU A 57 3.12 5.22 -8.50
CA LEU A 57 4.47 5.75 -8.64
C LEU A 57 5.45 5.12 -7.65
N ALA A 58 5.04 4.85 -6.41
CA ALA A 58 5.87 4.16 -5.43
C ALA A 58 6.27 2.76 -5.90
N SER A 59 5.34 1.99 -6.49
CA SER A 59 5.62 0.68 -7.09
C SER A 59 6.64 0.78 -8.23
N SER A 60 6.49 1.79 -9.09
CA SER A 60 7.43 2.07 -10.19
C SER A 60 8.83 2.44 -9.68
N GLY A 61 8.93 3.23 -8.60
CA GLY A 61 10.20 3.55 -7.97
C GLY A 61 10.88 2.35 -7.31
N LEU A 62 10.10 1.49 -6.64
CA LEU A 62 10.59 0.27 -6.00
C LEU A 62 11.10 -0.76 -7.03
N THR A 63 10.41 -0.91 -8.17
CA THR A 63 10.87 -1.78 -9.26
C THR A 63 12.14 -1.25 -9.92
N LEU A 64 12.29 0.07 -10.06
CA LEU A 64 13.51 0.67 -10.57
C LEU A 64 14.70 0.37 -9.65
N LEU A 65 14.54 0.53 -8.33
CA LEU A 65 15.57 0.15 -7.35
C LEU A 65 15.86 -1.35 -7.34
N ALA A 66 14.85 -2.20 -7.51
CA ALA A 66 15.03 -3.65 -7.60
C ALA A 66 15.76 -4.08 -8.87
N SER A 67 15.62 -3.33 -9.97
CA SER A 67 16.29 -3.64 -11.24
C SER A 67 17.81 -3.45 -11.18
N ILE A 68 18.33 -2.60 -10.29
CA ILE A 68 19.77 -2.36 -10.15
C ILE A 68 20.56 -3.66 -9.87
N PRO A 69 20.31 -4.40 -8.78
CA PRO A 69 20.99 -5.66 -8.53
C PRO A 69 20.68 -6.75 -9.57
N LEU A 70 19.47 -6.77 -10.15
CA LEU A 70 19.06 -7.79 -11.12
C LEU A 70 19.74 -7.63 -12.49
N VAL A 71 19.86 -6.39 -12.99
CA VAL A 71 20.39 -6.11 -14.34
C VAL A 71 21.91 -5.92 -14.30
N PHE A 72 22.44 -5.22 -13.29
CA PHE A 72 23.87 -4.94 -13.18
C PHE A 72 24.65 -6.03 -12.41
N GLY A 73 23.99 -7.07 -11.91
CA GLY A 73 24.64 -8.25 -11.32
C GLY A 73 25.36 -7.99 -10.00
N VAL A 74 24.96 -6.98 -9.23
CA VAL A 74 25.61 -6.62 -7.96
C VAL A 74 25.12 -7.54 -6.83
N SER A 75 25.80 -8.67 -6.64
CA SER A 75 25.43 -9.73 -5.66
C SER A 75 25.26 -9.25 -4.22
N ARG A 76 25.94 -8.16 -3.83
CA ARG A 76 25.80 -7.55 -2.49
C ARG A 76 24.37 -7.06 -2.19
N TYR A 77 23.59 -6.72 -3.22
CA TYR A 77 22.26 -6.13 -3.08
C TYR A 77 21.10 -7.07 -3.47
N GLU A 78 21.38 -8.31 -3.89
CA GLU A 78 20.35 -9.33 -4.15
C GLU A 78 19.31 -9.55 -3.02
N PRO A 79 19.69 -9.65 -1.73
CA PRO A 79 18.70 -9.87 -0.67
C PRO A 79 17.75 -8.67 -0.49
N LEU A 80 18.19 -7.46 -0.84
CA LEU A 80 17.33 -6.28 -0.87
C LEU A 80 16.43 -6.29 -2.10
N ALA A 81 16.93 -6.73 -3.26
CA ALA A 81 16.16 -6.85 -4.50
C ALA A 81 14.87 -7.65 -4.30
N LYS A 82 14.96 -8.83 -3.67
CA LYS A 82 13.81 -9.71 -3.44
C LYS A 82 12.72 -9.05 -2.57
N ARG A 83 13.13 -8.25 -1.57
CA ARG A 83 12.20 -7.51 -0.69
C ARG A 83 11.56 -6.34 -1.44
N LEU A 84 12.32 -5.63 -2.27
CA LEU A 84 11.83 -4.52 -3.06
C LEU A 84 10.80 -4.97 -4.10
N VAL A 85 11.02 -6.11 -4.76
CA VAL A 85 10.04 -6.70 -5.69
C VAL A 85 8.75 -7.06 -4.95
N PHE A 86 8.84 -7.71 -3.79
CA PHE A 86 7.66 -8.02 -2.99
C PHE A 86 6.90 -6.76 -2.58
N LEU A 87 7.61 -5.72 -2.12
CA LEU A 87 7.01 -4.47 -1.73
C LEU A 87 6.38 -3.73 -2.91
N ALA A 88 7.01 -3.76 -4.09
CA ALA A 88 6.47 -3.15 -5.30
C ALA A 88 5.13 -3.76 -5.71
N ILE A 89 5.00 -5.10 -5.62
CA ILE A 89 3.74 -5.81 -5.88
C ILE A 89 2.71 -5.45 -4.82
N ALA A 90 3.10 -5.45 -3.54
CA ALA A 90 2.20 -5.08 -2.45
C ALA A 90 1.65 -3.64 -2.60
N THR A 91 2.50 -2.68 -3.01
CA THR A 91 2.09 -1.29 -3.25
C THR A 91 1.25 -1.11 -4.51
N LEU A 92 1.30 -2.06 -5.47
CA LEU A 92 0.47 -2.01 -6.67
C LEU A 92 -0.93 -2.59 -6.43
N CYS A 93 -1.04 -3.60 -5.56
CA CYS A 93 -2.32 -4.20 -5.19
C CYS A 93 -3.13 -3.35 -4.19
N GLY A 94 -2.46 -2.49 -3.42
CA GLY A 94 -3.10 -1.53 -2.51
C GLY A 94 -3.58 -0.29 -3.24
#